data_AF-A0A3B8VSV4-F1
#
_entry.id   AF-A0A3B8VSV4-F1
#
_cell.length_a   1.000
_cell.length_b   1.000
_cell.length_c   1.000
_cell.angle_alpha   90.00
_cell.angle_beta   90.00
_cell.angle_gamma   90.00
#
_symmetry.space_group_name_H-M   'P 1'
#
loop_
_entity.id
_entity.type
_entity.pdbx_description
1 polymer ?
#
loop_
_entity_poly.entity_id
_entity_poly.type
_entity_poly.pdbx_seq_one_letter_code
_entity_poly.pdbx_strand_id
1 'polypeptide(L)' 'MSSDGLGINTEATIVIRPGSLSQIILEPQSVSTSPSEQLSFSVLAIDEFGNPLTNIVTTFKADISACQIDAFGRFTAG' A
#
# COMPACT_ATOMS: atom_id res chain seq x y z
N MET A 1 -49.49 1.80 32.96
CA MET A 1 -48.19 1.11 33.02
C MET A 1 -47.40 1.59 31.81
N SER A 2 -46.44 2.52 32.02
CA SER A 2 -45.55 3.00 30.95
C SER A 2 -44.56 1.89 30.61
N SER A 3 -44.47 1.48 29.34
CA SER A 3 -43.42 0.57 28.89
C SER A 3 -42.15 1.37 28.66
N ASP A 4 -41.34 1.50 29.70
CA ASP A 4 -39.99 2.03 29.57
C ASP A 4 -39.18 0.99 28.78
N GLY A 5 -39.05 1.21 27.47
CA GLY A 5 -38.33 0.31 26.58
C GLY A 5 -36.85 0.30 26.96
N LEU A 6 -36.36 -0.84 27.43
CA LEU A 6 -34.94 -1.09 27.64
C LEU A 6 -34.22 -1.01 26.29
N GLY A 7 -33.46 0.07 26.07
CA GLY A 7 -32.58 0.18 24.92
C GLY A 7 -31.44 -0.82 25.08
N ILE A 8 -31.46 -1.89 24.27
CA ILE A 8 -30.37 -2.86 24.24
C ILE A 8 -29.45 -2.50 23.07
N ASN A 9 -28.22 -2.13 23.39
CA ASN A 9 -27.16 -1.94 22.39
C ASN A 9 -26.42 -3.27 22.21
N THR A 10 -26.22 -3.67 20.96
CA THR A 10 -25.46 -4.87 20.59
C THR A 10 -24.39 -4.46 19.58
N GLU A 11 -23.22 -5.05 19.66
CA GLU A 11 -22.14 -4.83 18.69
C GLU A 11 -21.90 -6.10 17.87
N ALA A 12 -21.44 -5.94 16.64
CA ALA A 12 -21.00 -7.02 15.77
C ALA A 12 -19.62 -6.69 15.19
N THR A 13 -18.76 -7.70 15.08
CA THR A 13 -17.43 -7.56 14.47
C THR A 13 -17.47 -8.01 13.01
N ILE A 14 -16.99 -7.16 12.10
CA ILE A 14 -16.84 -7.46 10.68
C ILE A 14 -15.35 -7.66 10.39
N VAL A 15 -14.99 -8.79 9.81
CA VAL A 15 -13.62 -9.08 9.36
C VAL A 15 -13.63 -9.20 7.84
N ILE A 16 -12.97 -8.27 7.17
CA ILE A 16 -12.73 -8.33 5.73
C ILE A 16 -11.46 -9.13 5.51
N ARG A 17 -11.57 -10.26 4.79
CA ARG A 17 -10.42 -11.06 4.37
C ARG A 17 -10.05 -10.66 2.94
N PRO A 18 -8.82 -10.19 2.69
CA PRO A 18 -8.42 -9.85 1.34
C PRO A 18 -8.36 -11.08 0.43
N GLY A 19 -8.65 -10.88 -0.85
CA GLY A 19 -8.51 -11.88 -1.91
C GLY A 19 -7.07 -12.09 -2.36
N SER A 20 -6.90 -12.81 -3.47
CA SER A 20 -5.57 -13.02 -4.06
C SER A 20 -5.02 -11.72 -4.66
N LEU A 21 -3.70 -11.53 -4.61
CA LEU A 21 -3.02 -10.40 -5.26
C LEU A 21 -3.35 -10.36 -6.75
N SER A 22 -3.85 -9.22 -7.21
CA SER A 22 -4.25 -9.00 -8.61
C SER A 22 -3.45 -7.89 -9.28
N GLN A 23 -3.21 -6.78 -8.57
CA GLN A 23 -2.53 -5.61 -9.12
C GLN A 23 -1.47 -5.05 -8.16
N ILE A 24 -0.36 -4.57 -8.73
CA ILE A 24 0.68 -3.82 -8.03
C ILE A 24 0.79 -2.45 -8.70
N ILE A 25 0.66 -1.38 -7.92
CA ILE A 25 0.86 0.01 -8.35
C ILE A 25 2.13 0.52 -7.66
N LEU A 26 3.03 1.09 -8.46
CA LEU A 26 4.22 1.81 -7.98
C LEU A 26 3.94 3.30 -8.06
N GLU A 27 4.13 4.03 -6.97
CA GLU A 27 4.00 5.49 -6.95
C GLU A 27 5.31 6.16 -6.54
N PRO A 28 5.70 7.28 -7.19
CA PRO A 28 5.10 7.84 -8.41
C PRO A 28 5.30 6.94 -9.65
N GLN A 29 4.36 6.99 -10.61
CA GLN A 29 4.42 6.15 -11.82
C GLN A 29 5.45 6.63 -12.86
N SER A 30 5.77 7.92 -12.84
CA SER A 30 6.78 8.52 -13.70
C SER A 30 7.47 9.65 -12.96
N VAL A 31 8.78 9.75 -13.14
CA VAL A 31 9.61 10.75 -12.47
C VAL A 31 10.68 11.28 -13.40
N SER A 32 11.02 12.54 -13.21
CA SER A 32 12.18 13.17 -13.80
C SER A 32 12.98 13.77 -12.65
N THR A 33 14.18 13.26 -12.43
CA THR A 33 15.06 13.67 -11.33
C THR A 33 16.35 14.27 -11.89
N SER A 34 16.91 15.24 -11.18
CA SER A 34 18.28 15.71 -11.46
C SER A 34 19.31 14.73 -10.91
N PRO A 35 20.57 14.75 -11.40
CA PRO A 35 21.64 13.94 -10.82
C PRO A 35 21.76 14.16 -9.31
N SER A 36 22.03 13.09 -8.56
CA SER A 36 22.12 13.08 -7.09
C SER A 36 20.83 13.41 -6.31
N GLU A 37 19.70 13.62 -7.00
CA GLU A 37 18.41 13.83 -6.33
C GLU A 37 17.86 12.51 -5.75
N GLN A 38 17.16 12.62 -4.62
CA GLN A 38 16.53 11.49 -3.94
C GLN A 38 15.01 11.54 -4.08
N LEU A 39 14.44 10.36 -4.28
CA LEU A 39 13.02 10.12 -4.44
C LEU A 39 12.64 8.89 -3.63
N SER A 40 11.41 8.82 -3.13
CA SER A 40 10.88 7.60 -2.52
C SER A 40 9.77 7.02 -3.39
N PHE A 41 9.86 5.72 -3.67
CA PHE A 41 8.78 4.96 -4.26
C PHE A 41 8.01 4.22 -3.17
N SER A 42 6.70 4.14 -3.34
CA SER A 42 5.79 3.32 -2.54
C SER A 42 5.08 2.30 -3.42
N VAL A 43 4.63 1.21 -2.81
CA VAL A 43 3.88 0.15 -3.48
C VAL A 43 2.51 0.02 -2.84
N LEU A 44 1.47 0.05 -3.68
CA LEU A 44 0.11 -0.32 -3.33
C LEU A 44 -0.23 -1.63 -4.04
N ALA A 45 -0.49 -2.69 -3.29
CA ALA A 45 -0.98 -3.95 -3.86
C ALA A 45 -2.47 -4.11 -3.59
N ILE A 46 -3.20 -4.59 -4.60
CA ILE A 46 -4.65 -4.65 -4.63
C ILE A 46 -5.07 -6.07 -4.97
N ASP A 47 -6.08 -6.58 -4.27
CA ASP A 47 -6.66 -7.89 -4.53
C ASP A 47 -7.60 -7.89 -5.76
N GLU A 48 -8.07 -9.07 -6.15
CA GLU A 48 -9.01 -9.26 -7.27
C GLU A 48 -10.37 -8.54 -7.10
N PHE A 49 -10.69 -8.08 -5.89
CA PHE A 49 -11.94 -7.38 -5.55
C PHE A 49 -11.73 -5.87 -5.37
N GLY A 50 -10.51 -5.36 -5.55
CA GLY A 50 -10.19 -3.93 -5.40
C GLY A 50 -9.82 -3.51 -3.98
N ASN A 51 -9.64 -4.44 -3.03
CA ASN A 51 -9.21 -4.10 -1.68
C ASN A 51 -7.69 -3.95 -1.59
N PRO A 52 -7.17 -2.97 -0.83
CA PRO A 52 -5.75 -2.87 -0.56
C PRO A 52 -5.27 -4.04 0.30
N LEU A 53 -4.17 -4.67 -0.12
CA LEU A 53 -3.47 -5.68 0.66
C LEU A 53 -2.54 -5.01 1.68
N THR A 54 -2.65 -5.45 2.93
CA THR A 54 -1.75 -5.02 4.00
C THR A 54 -0.69 -6.09 4.26
N ASN A 55 0.46 -5.71 4.84
CA ASN A 55 1.55 -6.61 5.22
C ASN A 55 2.22 -7.37 4.05
N ILE A 56 2.24 -6.75 2.88
CA ILE A 56 2.97 -7.20 1.70
C ILE A 56 4.47 -6.95 1.87
N VAL A 57 5.28 -7.95 1.53
CA VAL A 57 6.74 -7.82 1.47
C VAL A 57 7.12 -7.34 0.08
N THR A 58 7.82 -6.21 0.02
CA THR A 58 8.23 -5.58 -1.23
C THR A 58 9.74 -5.67 -1.42
N THR A 59 10.20 -5.85 -2.65
CA THR A 59 11.61 -5.76 -3.03
C THR A 59 11.76 -4.79 -4.19
N PHE A 60 12.62 -3.79 -4.02
CA PHE A 60 12.93 -2.81 -5.05
C PHE A 60 14.25 -3.15 -5.74
N LYS A 61 14.31 -2.93 -7.06
CA LYS A 61 15.52 -3.03 -7.87
C LYS A 61 15.49 -1.94 -8.93
N ALA A 62 16.63 -1.27 -9.11
CA ALA A 62 16.85 -0.30 -10.18
C ALA A 62 17.92 -0.87 -11.13
N ASP A 63 17.81 -0.54 -12.42
CA ASP A 63 18.88 -0.85 -13.35
C ASP A 63 20.15 -0.08 -12.97
N ILE A 64 21.21 -0.84 -12.70
CA ILE A 64 22.38 -0.42 -11.93
C ILE A 64 23.27 0.58 -12.68
N SER A 65 23.06 0.74 -13.99
CA SER A 65 23.95 1.51 -14.86
C SER A 65 23.92 3.03 -14.63
N ALA A 66 22.97 3.55 -13.84
CA ALA A 66 22.89 4.99 -13.57
C ALA A 66 22.34 5.38 -12.19
N CYS A 67 21.85 4.46 -11.35
CA CYS A 67 21.08 4.80 -10.15
C CYS A 67 21.21 3.74 -9.04
N GLN A 68 20.82 4.10 -7.81
CA GLN A 68 20.65 3.16 -6.69
C GLN A 68 19.24 3.24 -6.12
N ILE A 69 18.68 2.12 -5.67
CA ILE A 69 17.45 2.09 -4.88
C ILE A 69 17.64 1.14 -3.69
N ASP A 70 17.27 1.59 -2.49
CA ASP A 70 17.35 0.77 -1.29
C ASP A 70 16.08 -0.07 -1.06
N ALA A 71 16.12 -0.96 -0.06
CA ALA A 71 15.02 -1.87 0.25
C ALA A 71 13.73 -1.15 0.69
N PHE A 72 13.82 0.14 1.05
CA PHE A 72 12.68 0.97 1.44
C PHE A 72 12.11 1.77 0.26
N GLY A 73 12.63 1.55 -0.95
CA GLY A 73 12.18 2.26 -2.14
C GLY A 73 12.78 3.65 -2.30
N ARG A 74 13.80 4.02 -1.49
CA ARG A 74 14.49 5.29 -1.67
C ARG A 74 15.49 5.17 -2.81
N PHE A 75 15.18 5.89 -3.88
CA PHE A 75 15.94 6.01 -5.10
C PHE A 75 16.89 7.21 -5.04
N THR A 76 18.11 7.03 -5.53
CA THR A 76 19.09 8.10 -5.77
C THR A 76 19.53 8.04 -7.22
N ALA A 77 19.30 9.13 -7.95
CA ALA A 77 19.81 9.29 -9.31
C ALA A 77 21.34 9.43 -9.27
N GLY A 78 22.04 8.78 -10.20
CA GLY A 78 23.48 8.94 -10.38
C GLY A 78 23.88 10.24 -11.07
#